data_AF-A0A3N5S5L8-F1
#
_entry.id   AF-A0A3N5S5L8-F1
#
_cell.length_a   1.000
_cell.length_b   1.000
_cell.length_c   1.000
_cell.angle_alpha   90.00
_cell.angle_beta   90.00
_cell.angle_gamma   90.00
#
_symmetry.space_group_name_H-M   'P 1'
#
loop_
_entity.id
_entity.type
_entity.pdbx_description
1 polymer ?
#
loop_
_entity_poly.entity_id
_entity_poly.type
_entity_poly.pdbx_seq_one_letter_code
_entity_poly.pdbx_strand_id
1 'polypeptide(L)'
;MIDSDDRRRRYLLLFGLAGTFGPDELQAAYRTLAKLNHPDVATDTGAGMRMVIINEGYRFLREILEGAQAPVPAETPEDPYYDRYRRAFKIMSAAFDDYFGEGGRKGLVGELETLRGRLREAKAQFAVLVDDMEYNPYVDDAIDRIASINKWLQ
;
A
#
# COMPACT_ATOMS: atom_id res chain seq x y z
N MET A 1 15.37 -10.68 -18.98
CA MET A 1 14.92 -9.29 -19.18
C MET A 1 13.56 -9.22 -18.50
N ILE A 2 13.44 -8.54 -17.37
CA ILE A 2 12.13 -8.38 -16.71
C ILE A 2 11.30 -7.52 -17.68
N ASP A 3 10.16 -8.03 -18.09
CA ASP A 3 9.25 -7.31 -18.97
C ASP A 3 8.77 -6.02 -18.26
N SER A 4 8.65 -4.92 -19.01
CA SER A 4 8.21 -3.64 -18.44
C SER A 4 6.80 -3.75 -17.84
N ASP A 5 5.98 -4.64 -18.41
CA ASP A 5 4.63 -4.95 -17.93
C ASP A 5 4.64 -5.69 -16.59
N ASP A 6 5.55 -6.67 -16.41
CA ASP A 6 5.74 -7.37 -15.12
C ASP A 6 6.23 -6.40 -14.03
N ARG A 7 7.10 -5.46 -14.41
CA ARG A 7 7.56 -4.42 -13.49
C ARG A 7 6.43 -3.48 -13.10
N ARG A 8 5.62 -3.03 -14.06
CA ARG A 8 4.43 -2.22 -13.81
C ARG A 8 3.45 -2.92 -12.88
N ARG A 9 3.11 -4.18 -13.15
CA ARG A 9 2.16 -4.96 -12.34
C ARG A 9 2.62 -5.06 -10.88
N ARG A 10 3.91 -5.32 -10.63
CA ARG A 10 4.46 -5.40 -9.28
C ARG A 10 4.41 -4.07 -8.54
N TYR A 11 4.71 -2.95 -9.20
CA TYR A 11 4.60 -1.64 -8.55
C TYR A 11 3.14 -1.24 -8.32
N LEU A 12 2.22 -1.52 -9.25
CA LEU A 12 0.80 -1.29 -9.01
C LEU A 12 0.32 -2.04 -7.75
N LEU A 13 0.71 -3.31 -7.63
CA LEU A 13 0.40 -4.13 -6.48
C LEU A 13 1.03 -3.57 -5.19
N LEU A 14 2.32 -3.24 -5.21
CA LEU A 14 3.04 -2.66 -4.06
C LEU A 14 2.35 -1.39 -3.52
N PHE A 15 1.79 -0.57 -4.41
CA PHE A 15 1.08 0.66 -4.06
C PHE A 15 -0.42 0.47 -3.85
N GLY A 16 -0.94 -0.76 -4.00
CA GLY A 16 -2.38 -1.05 -3.92
C GLY A 16 -3.22 -0.35 -4.99
N LEU A 17 -2.62 0.01 -6.12
CA LEU A 17 -3.24 0.74 -7.21
C LEU A 17 -3.84 -0.21 -8.25
N ALA A 18 -4.90 0.26 -8.91
CA ALA A 18 -5.52 -0.46 -10.01
C ALA A 18 -4.69 -0.25 -11.29
N GLY A 19 -5.01 -1.00 -12.35
CA GLY A 19 -4.39 -0.80 -13.68
C GLY A 19 -4.51 0.65 -14.18
N THR A 20 -5.60 1.31 -13.77
CA THR A 20 -5.90 2.72 -13.97
C THR A 20 -5.77 3.45 -12.62
N PHE A 21 -4.93 4.48 -12.52
CA PHE A 21 -4.75 5.24 -11.28
C PHE A 21 -4.46 6.70 -11.57
N GLY A 22 -4.86 7.59 -10.65
CA GLY A 22 -4.58 9.02 -10.73
C GLY A 22 -3.26 9.44 -10.04
N PRO A 23 -2.76 10.66 -10.30
CA PRO A 23 -1.59 11.21 -9.62
C PRO A 23 -1.78 11.31 -8.10
N ASP A 24 -2.97 11.69 -7.66
CA ASP A 24 -3.30 11.81 -6.22
C ASP A 24 -3.31 10.44 -5.52
N GLU A 25 -3.82 9.40 -6.20
CA GLU A 25 -3.82 8.03 -5.68
C GLU A 25 -2.39 7.51 -5.52
N LEU A 26 -1.53 7.73 -6.53
CA LEU A 26 -0.11 7.35 -6.45
C LEU A 26 0.60 8.08 -5.30
N GLN A 27 0.35 9.38 -5.14
CA GLN A 27 0.95 10.16 -4.08
C GLN A 27 0.48 9.71 -2.68
N ALA A 28 -0.81 9.44 -2.51
CA ALA A 28 -1.37 8.95 -1.25
C ALA A 28 -0.82 7.56 -0.88
N ALA A 29 -0.72 6.65 -1.86
CA ALA A 29 -0.12 5.34 -1.67
C ALA A 29 1.36 5.45 -1.28
N TYR A 30 2.13 6.31 -1.95
CA TYR A 30 3.52 6.58 -1.58
C TYR A 30 3.67 7.04 -0.12
N ARG A 31 2.89 8.04 0.29
CA ARG A 31 2.91 8.54 1.68
C ARG A 31 2.56 7.44 2.68
N THR A 32 1.56 6.62 2.37
CA THR A 32 1.16 5.47 3.20
C THR A 32 2.32 4.50 3.39
N LEU A 33 3.01 4.13 2.31
CA LEU A 33 4.14 3.21 2.36
C LEU A 33 5.34 3.78 3.10
N ALA A 34 5.60 5.08 2.95
CA ALA A 34 6.65 5.78 3.69
C ALA A 34 6.35 5.81 5.20
N LYS A 35 5.11 6.10 5.59
CA LYS A 35 4.66 6.07 6.99
C LYS A 35 4.74 4.66 7.57
N LEU A 36 4.33 3.64 6.83
CA LEU A 36 4.42 2.25 7.26
C LEU A 36 5.87 1.84 7.58
N ASN A 37 6.84 2.38 6.83
CA ASN A 37 8.27 2.11 6.98
C ASN A 37 9.03 3.25 7.70
N HIS A 38 8.34 4.07 8.49
CA HIS A 38 8.96 5.21 9.16
C HIS A 38 10.15 4.76 10.03
N PRO A 39 11.32 5.43 9.96
CA PRO A 39 12.53 5.00 10.66
C PRO A 39 12.37 4.90 12.18
N ASP A 40 11.50 5.72 12.78
CA ASP A 40 11.23 5.69 14.22
C ASP A 40 10.58 4.38 14.70
N VAL A 41 9.94 3.62 13.80
CA VAL A 41 9.25 2.36 14.13
C VAL A 41 9.88 1.16 13.44
N ALA A 42 10.32 1.32 12.19
CA ALA A 42 11.00 0.29 11.42
C ALA A 42 12.50 0.57 11.36
N THR A 43 13.20 0.28 12.46
CA THR A 43 14.66 0.51 12.60
C THR A 43 15.53 -0.58 11.98
N ASP A 44 14.92 -1.62 11.39
CA ASP A 44 15.65 -2.70 10.72
C ASP A 44 16.25 -2.27 9.38
N THR A 45 17.38 -2.89 9.00
CA THR A 45 18.00 -2.73 7.68
C THR A 45 17.05 -3.04 6.52
N GLY A 46 16.02 -3.88 6.76
CA GLY A 46 14.96 -4.15 5.80
C GLY A 46 14.09 -2.94 5.47
N ALA A 47 13.91 -1.99 6.39
CA ALA A 47 13.11 -0.78 6.14
C ALA A 47 13.76 0.13 5.11
N GLY A 48 15.08 0.30 5.19
CA GLY A 48 15.85 1.04 4.20
C GLY A 48 15.74 0.43 2.81
N MET A 49 15.87 -0.90 2.70
CA MET A 49 15.71 -1.60 1.41
C MET A 49 14.28 -1.46 0.85
N ARG A 50 13.24 -1.58 1.69
CA ARG A 50 11.85 -1.37 1.27
C ARG A 50 11.63 0.06 0.77
N MET A 51 12.19 1.06 1.43
CA MET A 51 12.10 2.45 0.98
C MET A 51 12.78 2.70 -0.37
N VAL A 52 13.90 2.04 -0.66
CA VAL A 52 14.53 2.10 -1.99
C VAL A 52 13.57 1.58 -3.06
N ILE A 53 12.93 0.44 -2.83
CA ILE A 53 11.95 -0.17 -3.76
C ILE A 53 10.72 0.75 -3.93
N ILE A 54 10.21 1.33 -2.84
CA ILE A 54 9.09 2.28 -2.86
C ILE A 54 9.44 3.51 -3.71
N ASN A 55 10.61 4.11 -3.49
CA ASN A 55 11.06 5.30 -4.24
C ASN A 55 11.26 4.98 -5.73
N GLU A 56 11.76 3.80 -6.05
CA GLU A 56 11.89 3.33 -7.42
C GLU A 56 10.53 3.13 -8.09
N GLY A 57 9.60 2.44 -7.43
CA GLY A 57 8.25 2.20 -7.95
C GLY A 57 7.46 3.49 -8.16
N TYR A 58 7.56 4.44 -7.23
CA TYR A 58 6.91 5.75 -7.35
C TYR A 58 7.41 6.51 -8.59
N ARG A 59 8.72 6.57 -8.80
CA ARG A 59 9.30 7.22 -9.98
C ARG A 59 8.83 6.57 -11.28
N PHE A 60 8.88 5.24 -11.34
CA PHE A 60 8.44 4.48 -12.52
C PHE A 60 6.95 4.73 -12.85
N LEU A 61 6.06 4.63 -11.86
CA LEU A 61 4.63 4.85 -12.07
C LEU A 61 4.30 6.31 -12.41
N ARG A 62 5.07 7.26 -11.87
CA ARG A 62 4.94 8.68 -12.20
C ARG A 62 5.36 8.99 -13.64
N GLU A 63 6.46 8.41 -14.11
CA GLU A 63 6.90 8.53 -15.51
C GLU A 63 5.83 7.99 -16.48
N ILE A 64 5.15 6.89 -16.12
CA ILE A 64 4.02 6.36 -16.89
C ILE A 64 2.86 7.37 -16.94
N LEU A 65 2.51 8.01 -15.82
CA LEU A 65 1.46 9.04 -15.79
C LEU A 65 1.83 10.26 -16.64
N GLU A 66 3.08 10.71 -16.56
CA GLU A 66 3.56 11.89 -17.30
C GLU A 66 3.69 11.61 -18.81
N GLY A 67 4.00 10.36 -19.20
CA GLY A 67 4.10 9.93 -20.60
C GLY A 67 2.78 9.53 -21.27
N ALA A 68 1.73 9.21 -20.50
CA ALA A 68 0.44 8.76 -21.03
C ALA A 68 -0.55 9.93 -21.25
N GLN A 69 -0.51 10.58 -22.42
CA GLN A 69 -1.59 11.46 -22.92
C GLN A 69 -2.71 10.70 -23.70
N ALA A 70 -2.81 9.37 -23.57
CA ALA A 70 -3.75 8.55 -24.34
C ALA A 70 -4.71 7.76 -23.42
N PRO A 71 -5.96 7.51 -23.87
CA PRO A 71 -7.04 7.04 -23.01
C PRO A 71 -6.74 5.67 -22.42
N VAL A 72 -7.01 5.56 -21.12
CA VAL A 72 -6.86 4.33 -20.37
C VAL A 72 -8.01 3.38 -20.77
N PRO A 73 -7.74 2.15 -21.22
CA PRO A 73 -8.81 1.18 -21.49
C PRO A 73 -9.63 0.94 -20.23
N ALA A 74 -10.95 0.88 -20.40
CA ALA A 74 -11.90 0.60 -19.34
C ALA A 74 -11.70 -0.81 -18.74
N GLU A 75 -11.81 -0.86 -17.42
CA GLU A 75 -12.09 -2.00 -16.54
C GLU A 75 -11.64 -3.40 -17.02
N THR A 76 -10.53 -3.88 -16.44
CA THR A 76 -10.36 -5.32 -16.21
C THR A 76 -11.44 -5.81 -15.24
N PRO A 77 -11.92 -7.07 -15.37
CA PRO A 77 -12.87 -7.66 -14.44
C PRO A 77 -12.42 -7.45 -12.99
N GLU A 78 -13.36 -7.09 -12.11
CA GLU A 78 -13.15 -7.01 -10.66
C GLU A 78 -12.45 -8.30 -10.18
N ASP A 79 -11.14 -8.22 -9.95
CA ASP A 79 -10.35 -9.31 -9.40
C ASP A 79 -10.68 -9.35 -7.89
N PRO A 80 -11.38 -10.40 -7.40
CA PRO A 80 -11.79 -10.46 -5.99
C PRO A 80 -10.60 -10.41 -5.02
N TYR A 81 -9.42 -10.87 -5.45
CA TYR A 81 -8.19 -10.77 -4.67
C TYR A 81 -7.74 -9.32 -4.55
N TYR A 82 -7.75 -8.59 -5.67
CA TYR A 82 -7.40 -7.17 -5.70
C TYR A 82 -8.37 -6.33 -4.86
N ASP A 83 -9.68 -6.55 -4.95
CA ASP A 83 -10.66 -5.77 -4.20
C ASP A 83 -10.50 -5.92 -2.70
N ARG A 84 -10.27 -7.16 -2.25
CA ARG A 84 -10.03 -7.44 -0.84
C ARG A 84 -8.72 -6.83 -0.37
N TYR A 85 -7.66 -6.95 -1.17
CA TYR A 85 -6.37 -6.31 -0.91
C TYR A 85 -6.51 -4.78 -0.83
N ARG A 86 -7.19 -4.15 -1.79
CA ARG A 86 -7.39 -2.70 -1.85
C ARG A 86 -8.16 -2.19 -0.64
N ARG A 87 -9.17 -2.93 -0.16
CA ARG A 87 -9.91 -2.59 1.07
C ARG A 87 -9.00 -2.59 2.30
N ALA A 88 -8.20 -3.64 2.48
CA ALA A 88 -7.24 -3.73 3.58
C ALA A 88 -6.22 -2.56 3.54
N PHE A 89 -5.69 -2.26 2.35
CA PHE A 89 -4.78 -1.15 2.13
C PHE A 89 -5.41 0.21 2.47
N LYS A 90 -6.67 0.45 2.06
CA LYS A 90 -7.40 1.69 2.36
C LYS A 90 -7.60 1.90 3.87
N ILE A 91 -7.90 0.86 4.63
CA ILE A 91 -8.05 0.95 6.10
C ILE A 91 -6.71 1.37 6.73
N MET A 92 -5.62 0.72 6.33
CA MET A 92 -4.26 1.05 6.78
C MET A 92 -3.88 2.49 6.43
N SER A 93 -4.10 2.90 5.18
CA SER A 93 -3.82 4.24 4.68
C SER A 93 -4.56 5.31 5.48
N ALA A 94 -5.88 5.15 5.64
CA ALA A 94 -6.70 6.08 6.39
C ALA A 94 -6.34 6.13 7.89
N ALA A 95 -5.82 5.04 8.46
CA ALA A 95 -5.34 5.04 9.84
C ALA A 95 -4.10 5.92 10.01
N PHE A 96 -3.16 5.82 9.08
CA PHE A 96 -1.98 6.67 9.07
C PHE A 96 -2.30 8.13 8.75
N ASP A 97 -3.20 8.41 7.81
CA ASP A 97 -3.59 9.78 7.50
C ASP A 97 -4.20 10.49 8.71
N ASP A 98 -5.07 9.82 9.45
CA ASP A 98 -5.65 10.38 10.69
C ASP A 98 -4.57 10.59 11.77
N TYR A 99 -3.66 9.62 11.97
CA TYR A 99 -2.59 9.73 12.98
C TYR A 99 -1.58 10.85 12.68
N PHE A 100 -1.21 11.04 11.41
CA PHE A 100 -0.26 12.06 10.97
C PHE A 100 -0.93 13.41 10.61
N GLY A 101 -2.25 13.53 10.74
CA GLY A 101 -2.98 14.79 10.52
C GLY A 101 -3.19 15.17 9.05
N GLU A 102 -3.05 14.22 8.14
CA GLU A 102 -3.38 14.35 6.72
C GLU A 102 -4.85 13.94 6.43
N GLY A 103 -5.51 13.30 7.39
CA GLY A 103 -6.91 12.89 7.33
C GLY A 103 -7.90 13.98 7.75
N GLY A 104 -9.19 13.72 7.54
CA GLY A 104 -10.26 14.65 7.92
C GLY A 104 -10.51 14.74 9.42
N ARG A 105 -9.98 13.80 10.22
CA ARG A 105 -10.25 13.69 11.67
C ARG A 105 -9.10 14.25 12.50
N LYS A 106 -8.99 15.57 12.57
CA LYS A 106 -7.93 16.29 13.30
C LYS A 106 -7.81 15.92 14.80
N GLY A 107 -8.85 15.36 15.41
CA GLY A 107 -8.81 14.88 16.81
C GLY A 107 -8.08 13.55 17.03
N LEU A 108 -7.59 12.91 15.96
CA LEU A 108 -6.89 11.62 16.03
C LEU A 108 -5.37 11.75 15.80
N VAL A 109 -4.86 12.97 15.65
CA VAL A 109 -3.44 13.23 15.40
C VAL A 109 -2.62 12.80 16.61
N GLY A 110 -1.62 11.94 16.41
CA GLY A 110 -0.78 11.41 17.48
C GLY A 110 -1.45 10.38 18.39
N GLU A 111 -2.71 10.01 18.13
CA GLU A 111 -3.46 9.03 18.95
C GLU A 111 -3.03 7.59 18.64
N LEU A 112 -1.93 7.15 19.28
CA LEU A 112 -1.29 5.87 18.99
C LEU A 112 -2.20 4.65 19.21
N GLU A 113 -3.02 4.66 20.26
CA GLU A 113 -3.93 3.53 20.53
C GLU A 113 -5.04 3.43 19.48
N THR A 114 -5.54 4.57 18.99
CA THR A 114 -6.49 4.60 17.87
C THR A 114 -5.83 4.09 16.59
N LEU A 115 -4.60 4.53 16.30
CA LEU A 115 -3.82 4.01 15.18
C LEU A 115 -3.67 2.48 15.27
N ARG A 116 -3.19 1.97 16.41
CA ARG A 116 -3.00 0.53 16.64
C ARG A 116 -4.30 -0.25 16.50
N GLY A 117 -5.41 0.25 17.00
CA GLY A 117 -6.73 -0.35 16.82
C GLY A 117 -7.09 -0.54 15.35
N ARG A 118 -6.90 0.50 14.53
CA ARG A 118 -7.19 0.45 13.09
C ARG A 118 -6.17 -0.36 12.29
N LEU A 119 -4.91 -0.39 12.73
CA LEU A 119 -3.90 -1.27 12.13
C LEU A 119 -4.19 -2.74 12.41
N ARG A 120 -4.75 -3.10 13.58
CA ARG A 120 -5.25 -4.46 13.83
C ARG A 120 -6.40 -4.83 12.90
N GLU A 121 -7.30 -3.90 12.63
CA GLU A 121 -8.38 -4.08 11.65
C GLU A 121 -7.83 -4.32 10.23
N ALA A 122 -6.90 -3.48 9.77
CA ALA A 122 -6.24 -3.66 8.48
C ALA A 122 -5.50 -5.00 8.40
N LYS A 123 -4.75 -5.36 9.45
CA LYS A 123 -4.06 -6.65 9.57
C LYS A 123 -5.04 -7.82 9.46
N ALA A 124 -6.20 -7.76 10.12
CA ALA A 124 -7.20 -8.80 10.03
C ALA A 124 -7.72 -8.96 8.60
N GLN A 125 -7.93 -7.86 7.87
CA GLN A 125 -8.34 -7.91 6.45
C GLN A 125 -7.25 -8.50 5.55
N PHE A 126 -5.98 -8.19 5.79
CA PHE A 126 -4.87 -8.84 5.08
C PHE A 126 -4.77 -10.33 5.42
N ALA A 127 -4.98 -10.72 6.68
CA ALA A 127 -4.91 -12.12 7.10
C ALA A 127 -5.94 -12.98 6.35
N VAL A 128 -7.12 -12.45 6.04
CA VAL A 128 -8.10 -13.23 5.29
C VAL A 128 -7.68 -13.50 3.84
N LEU A 129 -6.84 -12.64 3.22
CA LEU A 129 -6.25 -12.99 1.92
C LEU A 129 -5.34 -14.21 2.07
N VAL A 130 -4.53 -14.23 3.14
CA VAL A 130 -3.52 -15.26 3.40
C VAL A 130 -4.15 -16.60 3.79
N ASP A 131 -5.22 -16.58 4.60
CA ASP A 131 -5.82 -17.78 5.16
C ASP A 131 -6.85 -18.43 4.21
N ASP A 132 -7.62 -17.63 3.47
CA ASP A 132 -8.79 -18.12 2.74
C ASP A 132 -8.56 -18.24 1.22
N MET A 133 -7.46 -17.73 0.68
CA MET A 133 -7.28 -17.60 -0.77
C MET A 133 -6.04 -18.33 -1.31
N GLU A 134 -6.11 -18.77 -2.57
CA GLU A 134 -4.97 -19.45 -3.21
C GLU A 134 -3.75 -18.54 -3.33
N TYR A 135 -2.54 -19.11 -3.26
CA TYR A 135 -1.31 -18.34 -3.37
C TYR A 135 -1.25 -17.55 -4.68
N ASN A 136 -1.05 -16.24 -4.55
CA ASN A 136 -0.92 -15.30 -5.66
C ASN A 136 -0.15 -14.05 -5.19
N PRO A 137 0.23 -13.13 -6.09
CA PRO A 137 1.01 -11.95 -5.73
C PRO A 137 0.38 -11.04 -4.65
N TYR A 138 -0.95 -10.98 -4.53
CA TYR A 138 -1.63 -10.20 -3.49
C TYR A 138 -1.51 -10.86 -2.11
N VAL A 139 -1.50 -12.20 -2.06
CA VAL A 139 -1.25 -12.97 -0.83
C VAL A 139 0.18 -12.76 -0.36
N ASP A 140 1.15 -12.81 -1.28
CA ASP A 140 2.57 -12.58 -1.00
C ASP A 140 2.80 -11.19 -0.37
N ASP A 141 2.32 -10.12 -1.01
CA ASP A 141 2.45 -8.76 -0.45
C ASP A 141 1.63 -8.59 0.84
N ALA A 142 0.47 -9.24 0.98
CA ALA A 142 -0.31 -9.20 2.23
C ALA A 142 0.50 -9.73 3.43
N ILE A 143 1.33 -10.76 3.25
CA ILE A 143 2.26 -11.25 4.26
C ILE A 143 3.25 -10.15 4.67
N ASP A 144 3.84 -9.46 3.71
CA ASP A 144 4.76 -8.34 3.95
C ASP A 144 4.08 -7.16 4.66
N ARG A 145 2.81 -6.88 4.36
CA ARG A 145 2.01 -5.87 5.07
C ARG A 145 1.75 -6.25 6.50
N ILE A 146 1.37 -7.49 6.76
CA ILE A 146 1.16 -7.99 8.12
C ILE A 146 2.45 -7.86 8.92
N ALA A 147 3.59 -8.24 8.34
CA ALA A 147 4.89 -8.12 8.98
C ALA A 147 5.24 -6.66 9.31
N SER A 148 5.00 -5.73 8.38
CA SER A 148 5.23 -4.29 8.61
C SER A 148 4.28 -3.70 9.65
N ILE A 149 2.98 -4.06 9.62
CA ILE A 149 2.00 -3.63 10.61
C ILE A 149 2.38 -4.12 12.01
N ASN A 150 2.86 -5.36 12.14
CA ASN A 150 3.24 -5.91 13.44
C ASN A 150 4.29 -5.06 14.16
N LYS A 151 5.14 -4.33 13.43
CA LYS A 151 6.14 -3.42 14.03
C LYS A 151 5.48 -2.23 14.76
N TRP A 152 4.34 -1.76 14.25
CA TRP A 152 3.55 -0.70 14.88
C TRP A 152 2.70 -1.18 16.07
N LEU A 153 2.48 -2.49 16.16
CA LEU A 153 1.65 -3.10 17.21
C LEU A 153 2.46 -3.59 18.41
N GLN A 154 3.80 -3.50 18.35
CA GLN A 154 4.71 -3.80 19.46
C GLN A 154 4.62 -2.75 20.57
#